data_AF-A0AAJ2TBR5-F1
#
_entry.id   AF-A0AAJ2TBR5-F1
#
_cell.length_a   1.000
_cell.length_b   1.000
_cell.length_c   1.000
_cell.angle_alpha   90.00
_cell.angle_beta   90.00
_cell.angle_gamma   90.00
#
_symmetry.space_group_name_H-M   'P 1'
#
loop_
_entity.id
_entity.type
_entity.pdbx_description
1 polymer ?
#
loop_
_entity_poly.entity_id
_entity_poly.type
_entity_poly.pdbx_seq_one_letter_code
_entity_poly.pdbx_strand_id
1 'polypeptide(L)' 'MKKAPPLHPDVVNFNHIAYKVPNIDTFIKDHQALVLNERMTVDEHLDIAFVKVDGTVIELMEIK' A
#
# COMPACT_ATOMS: atom_id res chain seq x y z
N MET A 1 13.70 -18.54 -7.59
CA MET A 1 12.74 -17.57 -7.01
C MET A 1 12.77 -16.30 -7.86
N LYS A 2 11.64 -15.87 -8.45
CA LYS A 2 11.59 -14.56 -9.12
C LYS A 2 11.66 -13.49 -8.03
N LYS A 3 12.63 -12.58 -8.13
CA LYS A 3 12.76 -11.45 -7.20
C LYS A 3 11.52 -10.57 -7.36
N ALA A 4 10.87 -10.21 -6.26
CA ALA A 4 9.79 -9.23 -6.30
C ALA A 4 10.32 -7.94 -6.97
N PRO A 5 9.51 -7.25 -7.79
CA PRO A 5 9.90 -5.96 -8.33
C PRO A 5 10.30 -5.02 -7.18
N PRO A 6 11.28 -4.13 -7.40
CA PRO A 6 11.71 -3.20 -6.37
C PRO A 6 10.54 -2.31 -5.93
N LEU A 7 10.53 -1.94 -4.64
CA LEU A 7 9.58 -0.97 -4.11
C LEU A 7 9.74 0.38 -4.83
N HIS A 8 8.63 1.13 -4.95
CA HIS A 8 8.64 2.44 -5.57
C HIS A 8 9.57 3.39 -4.80
N PRO A 9 10.34 4.28 -5.46
CA PRO A 9 11.28 5.18 -4.78
C PRO A 9 10.66 5.99 -3.64
N ASP A 10 9.42 6.46 -3.79
CA ASP A 10 8.72 7.19 -2.72
C ASP A 10 8.52 6.34 -1.46
N VAL A 11 8.26 5.04 -1.58
CA VAL A 11 8.12 4.13 -0.42
C VAL A 11 9.45 3.95 0.30
N VAL A 12 10.55 3.94 -0.46
CA VAL A 12 11.91 3.75 0.07
C VAL A 12 12.48 5.04 0.69
N ASN A 13 12.19 6.19 0.07
CA ASN A 13 12.86 7.45 0.39
C ASN A 13 12.03 8.38 1.29
N PHE A 14 10.72 8.15 1.44
CA PHE A 14 9.87 8.94 2.33
C PHE A 14 9.32 8.10 3.48
N ASN A 15 9.15 8.74 4.63
CA ASN A 15 8.41 8.16 5.73
C ASN A 15 6.96 7.93 5.31
N HIS A 16 6.40 6.81 5.75
CA HIS A 16 5.01 6.48 5.55
C HIS A 16 4.33 6.14 6.87
N ILE A 17 3.02 6.35 6.91
CA ILE A 17 2.17 5.96 8.02
C ILE A 17 1.42 4.70 7.60
N ALA A 18 1.40 3.71 8.49
CA ALA A 18 0.63 2.49 8.29
C ALA A 18 -0.79 2.65 8.87
N TYR A 19 -1.81 2.40 8.06
CA TYR A 19 -3.21 2.43 8.44
C TYR A 19 -3.88 1.09 8.20
N LYS A 20 -4.60 0.59 9.21
CA LYS A 20 -5.53 -0.53 9.02
C LYS A 20 -6.77 -0.03 8.29
N VAL A 21 -7.15 -0.72 7.22
CA VAL A 21 -8.37 -0.45 6.45
C VAL A 21 -9.23 -1.69 6.34
N PRO A 22 -10.57 -1.55 6.23
CA PRO A 22 -11.46 -2.69 6.03
C PRO A 22 -11.32 -3.28 4.62
N ASN A 23 -10.96 -2.46 3.63
CA ASN A 23 -10.70 -2.89 2.26
C ASN A 23 -9.80 -1.87 1.54
N ILE A 24 -8.68 -2.33 0.98
CA ILE A 24 -7.69 -1.52 0.27
C ILE A 24 -8.30 -0.90 -0.99
N ASP A 25 -9.01 -1.67 -1.80
CA ASP A 25 -9.53 -1.21 -3.10
C ASP A 25 -10.57 -0.10 -2.94
N THR A 26 -11.41 -0.23 -1.92
CA THR A 26 -12.39 0.80 -1.53
C THR A 26 -11.68 2.07 -1.06
N PHE A 27 -10.64 1.95 -0.21
CA PHE A 27 -9.86 3.12 0.22
C PHE A 27 -9.23 3.84 -0.96
N ILE A 28 -8.60 3.11 -1.89
CA ILE A 28 -7.97 3.67 -3.09
C ILE A 28 -9.00 4.43 -3.92
N LYS A 29 -10.17 3.84 -4.14
CA LYS A 29 -11.25 4.46 -4.91
C LYS A 29 -11.79 5.73 -4.25
N ASP A 30 -12.12 5.66 -2.97
CA ASP A 30 -12.78 6.75 -2.24
C ASP A 30 -11.86 7.96 -2.06
N HIS A 31 -10.55 7.73 -1.92
CA HIS A 31 -9.55 8.78 -1.74
C HIS A 31 -8.80 9.13 -3.02
N GLN A 32 -9.16 8.52 -4.16
CA GLN A 32 -8.47 8.65 -5.44
C GLN A 32 -6.94 8.48 -5.29
N ALA A 33 -6.54 7.50 -4.48
CA ALA A 33 -5.15 7.32 -4.08
C ALA A 33 -4.29 6.87 -5.26
N LEU A 34 -3.09 7.44 -5.41
CA LEU A 34 -2.12 6.97 -6.38
C LEU A 34 -1.45 5.70 -5.84
N VAL A 35 -1.63 4.58 -6.53
CA VAL A 35 -0.95 3.32 -6.17
C VAL A 35 0.53 3.41 -6.52
N LEU A 36 1.41 3.29 -5.52
CA LEU A 36 2.86 3.31 -5.69
C LEU A 36 3.40 1.91 -5.95
N ASN A 37 2.84 0.91 -5.26
CA ASN A 37 3.11 -0.50 -5.47
C ASN A 37 1.79 -1.27 -5.45
N GLU A 38 1.68 -2.27 -6.33
CA GLU A 38 0.52 -3.17 -6.36
C GLU A 38 0.31 -3.86 -5.01
N ARG A 39 -0.91 -4.32 -4.77
CA ARG A 39 -1.29 -5.06 -3.56
C ARG A 39 -0.40 -6.28 -3.39
N MET A 40 0.20 -6.40 -2.21
CA MET A 40 1.09 -7.49 -1.83
C MET A 40 0.41 -8.32 -0.74
N THR A 41 0.22 -9.61 -0.99
CA THR A 41 -0.18 -10.55 0.06
C THR A 41 1.04 -10.91 0.89
N VAL A 42 1.02 -10.54 2.16
CA VAL A 42 2.10 -10.82 3.12
C VAL A 42 1.96 -12.27 3.62
N ASP A 43 0.75 -12.62 4.05
CA ASP A 43 0.35 -13.96 4.44
C ASP A 43 -1.16 -14.19 4.22
N GLU A 44 -1.71 -15.27 4.77
CA GLU A 44 -3.13 -15.60 4.63
C GLU A 44 -4.09 -14.64 5.36
N HIS A 45 -3.57 -13.81 6.27
CA HIS A 45 -4.33 -12.88 7.11
C HIS A 45 -4.12 -11.41 6.75
N LEU A 46 -3.05 -11.07 6.02
CA LEU A 46 -2.67 -9.68 5.77
C LEU A 46 -2.33 -9.42 4.30
N ASP A 47 -3.02 -8.46 3.72
CA ASP A 47 -2.58 -7.78 2.50
C ASP A 47 -2.14 -6.35 2.79
N ILE A 48 -1.12 -5.89 2.07
CA ILE A 48 -0.64 -4.50 2.13
C ILE A 48 -0.65 -3.83 0.75
N ALA A 49 -0.80 -2.51 0.73
CA ALA A 49 -0.57 -1.70 -0.47
C ALA A 49 0.08 -0.37 -0.08
N PHE A 50 0.99 0.14 -0.92
CA PHE A 50 1.55 1.47 -0.75
C PHE A 50 0.87 2.43 -1.70
N VAL A 51 0.36 3.53 -1.16
CA VAL A 51 -0.34 4.56 -1.91
C VAL A 51 0.18 5.94 -1.56
N LYS A 52 -0.13 6.91 -2.42
CA LYS A 52 0.08 8.33 -2.16
C LYS A 52 -1.26 9.06 -2.20
N VAL A 53 -1.57 9.77 -1.12
CA VAL A 53 -2.76 10.61 -0.98
C VAL A 53 -2.29 11.99 -0.54
N ASP A 54 -2.65 13.02 -1.30
CA ASP A 54 -2.31 14.42 -1.01
C ASP A 54 -0.82 14.64 -0.67
N GLY A 55 0.06 13.95 -1.42
CA GLY A 55 1.52 14.04 -1.25
C GLY A 55 2.11 13.14 -0.15
N THR A 56 1.29 12.52 0.69
CA THR A 56 1.72 11.64 1.79
C THR A 56 1.76 10.19 1.34
N VAL A 57 2.84 9.48 1.66
CA VAL A 57 2.96 8.03 1.43
C VAL A 57 2.29 7.29 2.58
N ILE A 58 1.42 6.33 2.24
CA ILE A 58 0.64 5.55 3.19
C ILE A 58 0.81 4.06 2.88
N GLU A 59 1.03 3.27 3.92
CA GLU A 59 0.92 1.81 3.88
C GLU A 59 -0.48 1.41 4.36
N LEU A 60 -1.28 0.82 3.49
CA LEU A 60 -2.61 0.32 3.83
C LEU A 60 -2.50 -1.15 4.21
N MET A 61 -3.08 -1.54 5.35
CA MET A 61 -3.13 -2.90 5.85
C MET A 61 -4.58 -3.40 5.87
N GLU A 62 -4.91 -4.38 5.04
CA GLU A 62 -6.20 -5.08 5.07
C GLU A 62 -6.03 -6.43 5.77
N ILE A 63 -6.66 -6.57 6.94
CA ILE A 63 -6.65 -7.81 7.71
C ILE A 63 -7.90 -8.62 7.35
N LYS A 64 -7.71 -9.87 6.92
CA LYS A 64 -8.76 -10.81 6.47
C LYS A 64 -9.40 -11.58 7.63
#